data_AF-A0A3B9H334-F1
#
_entry.id   AF-A0A3B9H334-F1
#
_cell.length_a   1.000
_cell.length_b   1.000
_cell.length_c   1.000
_cell.angle_alpha   90.00
_cell.angle_beta   90.00
_cell.angle_gamma   90.00
#
_symmetry.space_group_name_H-M   'P 1'
#
loop_
_entity.id
_entity.type
_entity.pdbx_description
1 polymer ?
#
loop_
_entity_poly.entity_id
_entity_poly.type
_entity_poly.pdbx_seq_one_letter_code
_entity_poly.pdbx_strand_id
1 'polypeptide(L)' 'MPDGDNSEHDGVAIQDYWAALRVLGLRGATRLSEENYLMTTRENDTVTVKDPSKLTPVERAAVLELLRMRLS' A
#
# COMPACT_ATOMS: atom_id res chain seq x y z
N MET A 1 -11.03 -30.35 -17.69
CA MET A 1 -11.66 -29.90 -16.42
C MET A 1 -10.90 -28.65 -16.00
N PRO A 2 -11.53 -27.57 -15.53
CA PRO A 2 -10.78 -26.43 -15.03
C PRO A 2 -10.24 -26.82 -13.65
N ASP A 3 -8.94 -27.09 -13.57
CA ASP A 3 -8.24 -27.15 -12.30
C ASP A 3 -8.25 -25.74 -11.72
N GLY A 4 -9.23 -25.52 -10.85
CA GLY A 4 -9.27 -24.38 -9.96
C GLY A 4 -8.16 -24.55 -8.93
N ASP A 5 -6.98 -24.03 -9.26
CA ASP A 5 -5.96 -23.71 -8.29
C ASP A 5 -5.88 -22.18 -8.19
N ASN A 6 -6.89 -21.60 -7.53
CA ASN A 6 -6.78 -20.24 -7.03
C ASN A 6 -6.05 -20.35 -5.68
N SER A 7 -4.76 -20.68 -5.76
CA SER A 7 -3.82 -20.63 -4.65
C SER A 7 -4.06 -19.36 -3.86
N GLU A 8 -4.34 -19.56 -2.58
CA GLU A 8 -4.58 -18.55 -1.56
C GLU A 8 -3.52 -17.44 -1.67
N HIS A 9 -3.89 -16.32 -2.29
CA HIS A 9 -3.11 -15.09 -2.19
C HIS A 9 -3.35 -14.52 -0.79
N ASP A 10 -2.72 -15.12 0.23
CA ASP A 10 -2.62 -14.60 1.61
C ASP A 10 -1.71 -13.37 1.63
N GLY A 11 -2.10 -12.36 0.87
CA GLY A 11 -1.22 -11.29 0.47
C GLY A 11 -2.03 -10.05 0.13
N VAL A 12 -1.54 -8.88 0.57
CA VAL A 12 -2.25 -7.62 0.37
C VAL A 12 -2.32 -7.31 -1.12
N ALA A 13 -3.52 -7.32 -1.70
CA ALA A 13 -3.70 -6.88 -3.08
C ALA A 13 -3.43 -5.37 -3.21
N ILE A 14 -3.10 -4.90 -4.42
CA ILE A 14 -2.80 -3.48 -4.67
C ILE A 14 -3.96 -2.57 -4.24
N GLN A 15 -5.19 -3.01 -4.50
CA GLN A 15 -6.42 -2.32 -4.11
C GLN A 15 -6.56 -2.20 -2.58
N ASP A 16 -6.30 -3.29 -1.84
CA ASP A 16 -6.31 -3.30 -0.38
C ASP A 16 -5.20 -2.44 0.22
N TYR A 17 -4.03 -2.40 -0.43
CA TYR A 17 -2.94 -1.51 -0.05
C TYR A 17 -3.37 -0.03 -0.12
N TRP A 18 -3.97 0.40 -1.24
CA TRP A 18 -4.49 1.77 -1.37
C TRP A 18 -5.67 2.05 -0.44
N ALA A 19 -6.51 1.06 -0.14
CA ALA A 19 -7.58 1.20 0.84
C ALA A 19 -7.00 1.40 2.25
N ALA A 20 -6.01 0.60 2.65
CA ALA A 20 -5.35 0.69 3.94
C ALA A 20 -4.64 2.05 4.14
N LEU A 21 -3.94 2.55 3.11
CA LEU A 21 -3.34 3.89 3.16
C LEU A 21 -4.39 4.99 3.41
N ARG A 22 -5.56 4.89 2.78
CA ARG A 22 -6.67 5.83 3.03
C ARG A 22 -7.22 5.74 4.46
N VAL A 23 -7.31 4.54 5.01
CA VAL A 23 -7.72 4.32 6.42
C VAL A 23 -6.72 4.95 7.38
N LEU A 24 -5.42 4.92 7.05
CA LEU A 24 -4.36 5.61 7.80
C LEU A 24 -4.38 7.14 7.64
N GLY A 25 -5.35 7.69 6.90
CA GLY A 25 -5.46 9.13 6.68
C GLY A 25 -4.55 9.67 5.58
N LEU A 26 -3.89 8.80 4.81
CA LEU A 26 -3.10 9.19 3.65
C LEU A 26 -4.00 9.37 2.43
N ARG A 27 -3.92 10.54 1.79
CA ARG A 27 -4.71 10.95 0.63
C ARG A 27 -3.83 11.54 -0.47
N GLY A 28 -4.38 11.67 -1.68
CA GLY A 28 -3.70 12.36 -2.78
C GLY A 28 -2.43 11.66 -3.27
N ALA A 29 -2.54 10.39 -3.66
CA ALA A 29 -1.41 9.64 -4.21
C ALA A 29 -0.93 10.27 -5.53
N THR A 30 0.18 10.98 -5.45
CA THR A 30 0.87 11.60 -6.61
C THR A 30 2.09 10.77 -6.93
N ARG A 31 2.24 10.34 -8.18
CA ARG A 31 3.43 9.58 -8.59
C ARG A 31 4.65 10.49 -8.53
N LEU A 32 5.57 10.19 -7.62
CA LEU A 32 6.83 10.94 -7.46
C LEU A 32 7.91 10.38 -8.39
N SER A 33 7.95 9.05 -8.52
CA SER A 33 8.91 8.34 -9.37
C SER A 33 8.30 7.02 -9.84
N GLU A 34 9.04 6.24 -10.62
CA GLU A 34 8.56 4.93 -11.08
C GLU A 34 8.28 3.95 -9.95
N GLU A 35 8.92 4.15 -8.80
CA GLU A 35 8.87 3.26 -7.64
C GLU A 35 8.16 3.87 -6.43
N ASN A 36 7.78 5.15 -6.47
CA ASN A 36 7.32 5.89 -5.29
C ASN A 36 6.14 6.81 -5.58
N TYR A 37 5.21 6.87 -4.63
CA TYR A 37 4.12 7.83 -4.57
C TYR A 37 4.30 8.75 -3.36
N LEU A 38 4.06 10.03 -3.58
CA LEU A 38 3.88 10.99 -2.51
C LEU A 38 2.40 10.98 -2.10
N MET A 39 2.14 10.84 -0.80
CA MET A 39 0.81 10.97 -0.22
C MET A 39 0.83 12.06 0.85
N THR A 40 -0.33 12.66 1.08
CA THR A 40 -0.50 13.72 2.08
C THR A 40 -1.32 13.19 3.24
N THR A 41 -0.92 13.47 4.48
CA THR A 41 -1.68 13.15 5.68
C THR A 41 -2.84 14.12 5.87
N ARG A 42 -3.66 13.92 6.91
CA ARG A 42 -4.70 14.88 7.30
C ARG A 42 -4.12 16.21 7.81
N GLU A 43 -2.91 16.17 8.37
CA GLU A 43 -2.21 17.33 8.94
C GLU A 43 -1.44 18.15 7.89
N ASN A 44 -1.62 17.85 6.60
CA ASN A 44 -0.85 18.40 5.47
C ASN A 44 0.64 18.04 5.49
N ASP A 45 1.03 16.99 6.22
CA ASP A 45 2.37 16.41 6.10
C ASP A 45 2.45 15.50 4.85
N THR A 46 3.65 15.29 4.32
CA THR A 46 3.86 14.45 3.13
C THR A 46 4.64 13.19 3.46
N VAL A 47 4.08 12.04 3.11
CA VAL A 47 4.68 10.71 3.30
C VAL A 47 4.89 10.07 1.94
N THR A 48 6.11 9.60 1.69
CA THR A 48 6.45 8.80 0.51
C THR A 48 6.15 7.33 0.78
N VAL A 49 5.40 6.69 -0.11
CA VAL A 49 5.09 5.25 -0.09
C VAL A 49 5.59 4.60 -1.37
N LYS A 50 6.02 3.34 -1.30
CA LYS A 50 6.45 2.60 -2.49
C LYS A 50 5.26 2.22 -3.38
N ASP A 51 5.49 2.16 -4.69
CA ASP A 51 4.51 1.66 -5.66
C ASP A 51 4.18 0.19 -5.35
N PRO A 52 2.91 -0.14 -5.09
CA PRO A 52 2.53 -1.49 -4.70
C PRO A 52 2.70 -2.52 -5.83
N SER A 53 2.75 -2.10 -7.09
CA SER A 53 2.99 -3.00 -8.23
C SER A 53 4.44 -3.49 -8.27
N LYS A 54 5.37 -2.77 -7.63
CA LYS A 54 6.77 -3.17 -7.45
C LYS A 54 7.02 -4.02 -6.21
N LEU A 55 6.02 -4.12 -5.31
CA LEU A 55 6.11 -4.86 -4.06
C LEU A 55 5.41 -6.22 -4.17
N THR A 56 6.01 -7.23 -3.56
CA THR A 56 5.33 -8.50 -3.30
C THR A 56 4.20 -8.30 -2.27
N PRO A 57 3.22 -9.22 -2.19
CA PRO A 57 2.12 -9.08 -1.25
C PRO A 57 2.56 -9.03 0.23
N VAL A 58 3.65 -9.71 0.58
CA VAL A 58 4.25 -9.69 1.93
C VAL A 58 4.91 -8.34 2.21
N GLU A 59 5.65 -7.78 1.26
CA GLU A 59 6.26 -6.45 1.41
C GLU A 59 5.21 -5.35 1.54
N ARG A 60 4.08 -5.45 0.83
CA ARG A 60 2.96 -4.51 0.98
C ARG A 60 2.40 -4.54 2.41
N ALA A 61 2.22 -5.73 2.98
CA ALA A 61 1.78 -5.88 4.37
C ALA A 61 2.78 -5.21 5.33
N ALA A 62 4.07 -5.50 5.18
CA ALA A 62 5.12 -4.93 6.01
C ALA A 62 5.16 -3.38 5.92
N VAL A 63 5.01 -2.82 4.72
CA VAL A 63 4.96 -1.35 4.53
C VAL A 63 3.75 -0.76 5.26
N LEU A 64 2.57 -1.39 5.19
CA LEU A 64 1.39 -0.91 5.90
C LEU A 64 1.56 -0.97 7.42
N GLU A 65 2.20 -2.01 7.96
CA GLU A 65 2.49 -2.11 9.39
C GLU A 65 3.48 -1.03 9.84
N LEU A 66 4.53 -0.79 9.08
CA LEU A 66 5.49 0.29 9.37
C LEU A 66 4.81 1.67 9.35
N LEU A 67 3.91 1.91 8.39
CA LEU A 67 3.14 3.15 8.32
C LEU A 67 2.16 3.28 9.48
N ARG A 68 1.52 2.20 9.91
CA ARG A 68 0.66 2.17 11.12
C ARG A 68 1.44 2.56 12.36
N MET A 69 2.60 1.96 12.59
CA MET A 69 3.45 2.28 13.75
C MET A 69 3.92 3.74 13.74
N ARG A 70 4.20 4.29 12.56
CA ARG A 70 4.65 5.69 12.41
C ARG A 70 3.54 6.71 12.65
N LEU A 71 2.29 6.36 12.33
CA LEU A 71 1.12 7.26 12.34
C LEU A 71 0.18 7.04 13.54
N SER A 72 0.53 6.15 14.47
CA SER A 72 -0.22 5.92 15.72
C SER A 72 0.14 6.91 16.81
#